data_AF-A0AAV6HWD6-F1
#
_entry.id   AF-A0AAV6HWD6-F1
#
_cell.length_a   1.000
_cell.length_b   1.000
_cell.length_c   1.000
_cell.angle_alpha   90.00
_cell.angle_beta   90.00
_cell.angle_gamma   90.00
#
_symmetry.space_group_name_H-M   'P 1'
#
loop_
_entity.id
_entity.type
_entity.pdbx_description
1 polymer ?
#
loop_
_entity_poly.entity_id
_entity_poly.type
_entity_poly.pdbx_seq_one_letter_code
_entity_poly.pdbx_strand_id
1 'polypeptide(L)'
;MYSNNSESLRDAICFLMDEEKGQKIAFVQFPQNFDNITKNDVYSNSLKVEFRGLDANGGPAYIGTGCFHRRDTLCRKKYKNNYQIDWRTENDRRVEESTTVLEETCKTLASCSYEENTEWEKEMGLKYGCPVEDVITGLSIQCRGWRSVYYNPERKAFLGVVPTTLLPAVVQHKRWSEGDLQIFLSQYCPLVYGRGKIPLKLQISYCIYLLWAYNCLATLYYVGVPSLCIHRGLPLFPKVSSPWVLPFLYVIAAKYGYSLGEFLWSGGTFQEWWNDQRIWLYKRTTSYVFGFTETILKLLGFAKSGFVVTSKVADEDVSPRYKKEVMEFGAPSPMFSILATLSLVNLLSFFRALKMLIMDSQHRVLDLLALQMLLCGLVVVINLPVYGGLFFRKDKGRMPSTVTCQAVIIAIIAHIVALH
;
A
#
# COMPACT_ATOMS: atom_id res chain seq x y z
N MET A 1 17.01 4.85 3.12
CA MET A 1 17.21 5.65 1.90
C MET A 1 18.44 6.50 2.11
N TYR A 2 19.13 6.89 1.04
CA TYR A 2 20.28 7.78 1.09
C TYR A 2 20.02 8.99 0.16
N SER A 3 20.72 10.10 0.43
CA SER A 3 20.65 11.29 -0.41
C SER A 3 21.39 11.04 -1.73
N ASN A 4 20.70 11.27 -2.84
CA ASN A 4 21.24 11.13 -4.20
C ASN A 4 21.45 12.48 -4.90
N ASN A 5 20.87 13.54 -4.36
CA ASN A 5 21.02 14.90 -4.88
C ASN A 5 21.45 15.85 -3.75
N SER A 6 22.64 16.46 -3.89
CA SER A 6 23.15 17.45 -2.95
C SER A 6 22.27 18.71 -2.87
N GLU A 7 21.51 19.01 -3.92
CA GLU A 7 20.60 20.16 -3.95
C GLU A 7 19.29 19.91 -3.20
N SER A 8 19.01 18.68 -2.74
CA SER A 8 17.73 18.35 -2.09
C SER A 8 17.42 19.21 -0.86
N LEU A 9 18.44 19.57 -0.08
CA LEU A 9 18.29 20.49 1.05
C LEU A 9 17.95 21.91 0.58
N ARG A 10 18.68 22.41 -0.43
CA ARG A 10 18.44 23.73 -1.01
C ARG A 10 17.03 23.83 -1.58
N ASP A 11 16.61 22.83 -2.34
CA ASP A 11 15.27 22.75 -2.92
C ASP A 11 14.18 22.80 -1.84
N ALA A 12 14.34 22.03 -0.76
CA ALA A 12 13.41 22.05 0.36
C ALA A 12 13.35 23.41 1.06
N ILE A 13 14.51 24.05 1.26
CA ILE A 13 14.62 25.38 1.88
C ILE A 13 13.94 26.44 1.03
N CYS A 14 14.02 26.39 -0.31
CA CYS A 14 13.31 27.32 -1.18
C CYS A 14 11.81 27.40 -0.87
N PHE A 15 11.16 26.26 -0.62
CA PHE A 15 9.75 26.23 -0.22
C PHE A 15 9.53 26.75 1.20
N LEU A 16 10.41 26.44 2.15
CA LEU A 16 10.24 26.79 3.56
C LEU A 16 10.57 28.26 3.86
N MET A 17 11.41 28.88 3.03
CA MET A 17 11.88 30.27 3.13
C MET A 17 11.13 31.23 2.20
N ASP A 18 10.23 30.73 1.36
CA ASP A 18 9.36 31.57 0.54
C ASP A 18 8.61 32.60 1.39
N GLU A 19 8.72 33.88 1.03
CA GLU A 19 8.23 35.00 1.85
C GLU A 19 6.70 35.01 1.98
N GLU A 20 5.98 34.55 0.94
CA GLU A 20 4.51 34.58 0.90
C GLU A 20 3.88 33.34 1.53
N LYS A 21 4.40 32.16 1.20
CA LYS A 21 3.76 30.86 1.49
C LYS A 21 4.60 29.98 2.42
N GLY A 22 5.91 30.22 2.53
CA GLY A 22 6.83 29.38 3.29
C GLY A 22 6.48 29.26 4.77
N GLN A 23 5.95 30.34 5.36
CA GLN A 23 5.50 30.38 6.75
C GLN A 23 4.38 29.36 7.07
N LYS A 24 3.57 28.98 6.07
CA LYS A 24 2.47 28.01 6.23
C LYS A 24 2.89 26.56 5.96
N ILE A 25 4.07 26.37 5.35
CA ILE A 25 4.57 25.05 5.00
C ILE A 25 5.22 24.43 6.23
N ALA A 26 4.70 23.27 6.62
CA ALA A 26 5.23 22.47 7.71
C ALA A 26 6.32 21.52 7.26
N PHE A 27 6.13 20.88 6.11
CA PHE A 27 7.11 19.94 5.58
C PHE A 27 7.06 19.82 4.07
N VAL A 28 8.21 19.47 3.48
CA VAL A 28 8.39 19.20 2.06
C VAL A 28 8.69 17.71 1.89
N GLN A 29 7.77 16.99 1.24
CA GLN A 29 7.85 15.56 0.98
C GLN A 29 8.39 15.31 -0.44
N PHE A 30 9.44 14.50 -0.54
CA PHE A 30 10.00 14.03 -1.80
C PHE A 30 9.51 12.61 -2.10
N PRO A 31 9.45 12.20 -3.39
CA PRO A 31 9.13 10.83 -3.75
C PRO A 31 10.13 9.82 -3.21
N GLN A 32 9.61 8.66 -2.77
CA GLN A 32 10.41 7.49 -2.46
C GLN A 32 10.84 6.80 -3.76
N ASN A 33 12.09 7.00 -4.18
CA ASN A 33 12.66 6.33 -5.35
C ASN A 33 13.62 5.20 -4.93
N PHE A 34 13.88 4.25 -5.82
CA PHE A 34 14.68 3.08 -5.50
C PHE A 34 15.61 2.66 -6.65
N ASP A 35 16.78 2.11 -6.30
CA ASP A 35 17.84 1.76 -7.26
C ASP A 35 17.73 0.37 -7.84
N ASN A 36 17.27 -0.57 -7.02
CA ASN A 36 17.20 -1.98 -7.40
C ASN A 36 15.85 -2.34 -8.03
N ILE A 37 15.10 -1.37 -8.58
CA ILE A 37 13.86 -1.68 -9.32
C ILE A 37 14.24 -2.23 -10.71
N THR A 38 13.65 -3.36 -11.08
CA THR A 38 13.79 -3.91 -12.43
C THR A 38 12.91 -3.17 -13.42
N LYS A 39 13.15 -3.35 -14.72
CA LYS A 39 12.44 -2.63 -15.80
C LYS A 39 10.92 -2.70 -15.67
N ASN A 40 10.37 -3.84 -15.28
CA ASN A 40 8.93 -4.06 -15.15
C ASN A 40 8.46 -4.29 -13.71
N ASP A 41 9.28 -3.94 -12.70
CA ASP A 41 8.97 -4.02 -11.26
C ASP A 41 8.03 -5.18 -10.88
N VAL A 42 8.57 -6.40 -10.88
CA VAL A 42 7.77 -7.63 -10.73
C VAL A 42 6.89 -7.66 -9.46
N TYR A 43 7.23 -6.86 -8.44
CA TYR A 43 6.48 -6.75 -7.19
C TYR A 43 5.77 -5.42 -6.97
N SER A 44 5.66 -4.56 -7.99
CA SER A 44 5.02 -3.22 -7.91
C SER A 44 5.33 -2.52 -6.58
N ASN A 45 6.63 -2.26 -6.39
CA ASN A 45 7.17 -1.54 -5.24
C ASN A 45 7.14 -0.03 -5.46
N SER A 46 7.12 0.44 -6.71
CA SER A 46 7.09 1.86 -7.04
C SER A 46 5.69 2.46 -6.98
N LEU A 47 5.51 3.55 -6.21
CA LEU A 47 4.28 4.34 -6.18
C LEU A 47 4.41 5.57 -7.11
N LYS A 48 4.22 5.38 -8.42
CA LYS A 48 4.54 6.41 -9.44
C LYS A 48 3.50 7.55 -9.57
N VAL A 49 2.23 7.30 -9.25
CA VAL A 49 1.10 8.10 -9.78
C VAL A 49 0.48 9.03 -8.73
N GLU A 50 0.33 8.58 -7.47
CA GLU A 50 -0.74 9.10 -6.61
C GLU A 50 -0.43 10.43 -5.88
N PHE A 51 0.83 10.69 -5.49
CA PHE A 51 1.16 11.82 -4.59
C PHE A 51 1.03 13.20 -5.23
N ARG A 52 1.14 13.31 -6.57
CA ARG A 52 1.01 14.60 -7.27
C ARG A 52 -0.41 15.18 -7.13
N GLY A 53 -1.43 14.33 -7.09
CA GLY A 53 -2.83 14.77 -6.97
C GLY A 53 -3.18 15.32 -5.58
N LEU A 54 -2.41 14.95 -4.55
CA LEU A 54 -2.64 15.39 -3.16
C LEU A 54 -2.16 16.82 -2.91
N ASP A 55 -1.11 17.25 -3.63
CA ASP A 55 -0.48 18.55 -3.42
C ASP A 55 -1.45 19.72 -3.65
N ALA A 56 -2.36 19.57 -4.61
CA ALA A 56 -3.40 20.56 -4.91
C ALA A 56 -4.41 20.79 -3.77
N ASN A 57 -4.49 19.87 -2.78
CA ASN A 57 -5.53 19.89 -1.75
C ASN A 57 -5.02 20.25 -0.34
N GLY A 58 -3.81 20.79 -0.22
CA GLY A 58 -3.20 21.16 1.07
C GLY A 58 -1.89 20.43 1.38
N GLY A 59 -1.43 19.59 0.45
CA GLY A 59 -0.16 18.91 0.49
C GLY A 59 -0.29 17.40 0.71
N PRO A 60 0.75 16.62 0.36
CA PRO A 60 0.78 15.16 0.55
C PRO A 60 0.82 14.78 2.03
N ALA A 61 0.46 13.53 2.33
CA ALA A 61 0.74 12.92 3.62
C ALA A 61 2.26 12.79 3.86
N TYR A 62 2.67 12.79 5.12
CA TYR A 62 4.03 12.40 5.50
C TYR A 62 4.15 10.88 5.40
N ILE A 63 5.16 10.39 4.66
CA ILE A 63 5.36 8.96 4.38
C ILE A 63 6.72 8.45 4.89
N GLY A 64 7.17 8.98 6.02
CA GLY A 64 8.25 8.42 6.83
C GLY A 64 9.67 8.81 6.39
N THR A 65 9.93 9.04 5.11
CA THR A 65 11.29 9.28 4.60
C THR A 65 11.32 10.30 3.45
N GLY A 66 12.50 10.87 3.17
CA GLY A 66 12.68 11.89 2.14
C GLY A 66 11.85 13.15 2.43
N CYS A 67 11.78 13.57 3.69
CA CYS A 67 10.94 14.68 4.12
C CYS A 67 11.72 15.66 4.98
N PHE A 68 11.56 16.96 4.73
CA PHE A 68 12.14 18.02 5.55
C PHE A 68 11.04 18.70 6.37
N HIS A 69 11.14 18.64 7.69
CA HIS A 69 10.16 19.21 8.61
C HIS A 69 10.65 20.54 9.21
N ARG A 70 9.74 21.51 9.32
CA ARG A 70 9.90 22.64 10.23
C ARG A 70 9.75 22.13 11.66
N ARG A 71 10.78 22.30 12.49
CA ARG A 71 10.84 21.78 13.88
C ARG A 71 9.62 22.16 14.72
N ASP A 72 9.17 23.40 14.61
CA ASP A 72 7.97 23.93 15.28
C ASP A 72 6.72 23.06 15.14
N THR A 73 6.58 22.41 14.00
CA THR A 73 5.40 21.61 13.66
C THR A 73 5.33 20.32 14.45
N LEU A 74 6.49 19.79 14.84
CA LEU A 74 6.64 18.62 15.72
C LEU A 74 6.50 19.03 17.19
N CYS A 75 6.78 20.29 17.54
CA CYS A 75 6.60 20.84 18.88
C CYS A 75 5.17 21.37 19.14
N ARG A 76 4.14 20.73 18.59
CA ARG A 76 2.70 21.04 18.80
C ARG A 76 2.23 22.43 18.36
N LYS A 77 3.07 23.30 17.79
CA LYS A 77 2.66 24.65 17.40
C LYS A 77 1.52 24.60 16.37
N LYS A 78 0.46 25.38 16.62
CA LYS A 78 -0.65 25.60 15.68
C LYS A 78 -0.32 26.77 14.76
N TYR A 79 -0.64 26.62 13.48
CA TYR A 79 -0.52 27.72 12.54
C TYR A 79 -1.60 28.77 12.83
N LYS A 80 -1.22 30.05 12.86
CA LYS A 80 -2.11 31.21 12.95
C LYS A 80 -1.85 32.09 11.72
N ASN A 81 -2.84 32.80 11.18
CA ASN A 81 -2.67 33.61 9.97
C ASN A 81 -1.60 34.72 10.09
N ASN A 82 -1.23 35.12 11.32
CA ASN A 82 -0.15 36.06 11.61
C ASN A 82 1.11 35.36 12.14
N TYR A 83 1.29 34.08 11.84
CA TYR A 83 2.50 33.36 12.23
C TYR A 83 3.68 33.90 11.44
N GLN A 84 4.51 34.69 12.11
CA GLN A 84 5.83 35.08 11.63
C GLN A 84 6.88 34.38 12.46
N ILE A 85 7.82 33.75 11.79
CA ILE A 85 9.03 33.26 12.44
C ILE A 85 9.87 34.46 12.81
N ASP A 86 10.13 34.62 14.10
CA ASP A 86 11.14 35.56 14.56
C ASP A 86 12.53 34.97 14.33
N TRP A 87 13.05 35.21 13.13
CA TRP A 87 14.39 34.77 12.75
C TRP A 87 15.49 35.38 13.64
N ARG A 88 15.24 36.48 14.35
CA ARG A 88 16.22 37.06 15.30
C ARG A 88 16.36 36.18 16.53
N THR A 89 15.24 35.74 17.13
CA THR A 89 15.29 34.80 18.27
C THR A 89 15.83 33.42 17.88
N GLU A 90 15.60 32.98 16.64
CA GLU A 90 16.11 31.70 16.13
C GLU A 90 17.64 31.74 15.89
N ASN A 91 18.16 32.86 15.37
CA ASN A 91 19.59 33.05 15.09
C ASN A 91 20.44 33.35 16.33
N ASP A 92 19.84 33.88 17.40
CA ASP A 92 20.51 34.12 18.69
C ASP A 92 20.71 32.85 19.54
N ARG A 93 20.29 31.67 19.06
CA ARG A 93 20.53 30.39 19.74
C ARG A 93 21.97 29.87 19.61
N ARG A 94 22.98 30.74 19.52
CA ARG A 94 24.36 30.31 19.72
C ARG A 94 24.51 29.93 21.18
N VAL A 95 24.44 28.64 21.47
CA VAL A 95 24.65 28.12 22.82
C VAL A 95 26.14 28.29 23.14
N GLU A 96 26.49 29.31 23.93
CA GLU A 96 27.82 29.50 24.51
C GLU A 96 28.00 28.59 25.75
N GLU A 97 27.69 27.30 25.63
CA GLU A 97 27.92 26.32 26.70
C GLU A 97 29.08 25.38 26.32
N SER A 98 29.78 24.87 27.33
CA SER A 98 30.86 23.91 27.09
C SER A 98 30.32 22.60 26.53
N THR A 99 31.12 21.93 25.70
CA THR A 99 30.78 20.61 25.13
C THR A 99 30.42 19.58 26.20
N THR A 100 31.07 19.63 27.36
CA THR A 100 30.81 18.76 28.51
C THR A 100 29.40 18.94 29.08
N VAL A 101 28.95 20.19 29.24
CA VAL A 101 27.60 20.50 29.75
C VAL A 101 26.53 20.08 28.75
N LEU A 102 26.77 20.32 27.46
CA LEU A 102 25.88 19.86 26.40
C LEU A 102 25.77 18.34 26.37
N GLU A 103 26.88 17.61 26.54
CA GLU A 103 26.89 16.15 26.56
C GLU A 103 26.07 15.61 27.75
N GLU A 104 26.26 16.18 28.95
CA GLU A 104 25.54 15.78 30.15
C GLU A 104 24.03 16.08 30.06
N THR A 105 23.68 17.22 29.48
CA THR A 105 22.29 17.57 29.17
C THR A 105 21.68 16.59 28.15
N CYS A 106 22.42 16.27 27.08
CA CYS A 106 21.97 15.30 26.08
C CYS A 106 21.72 13.91 26.69
N LYS A 107 22.57 13.46 27.63
CA LYS A 107 22.36 12.18 28.34
C LYS A 107 21.04 12.16 29.10
N THR A 108 20.68 13.27 29.74
CA THR A 108 19.40 13.40 30.45
C THR A 108 18.21 13.40 29.48
N LEU A 109 18.31 14.12 28.36
CA LEU A 109 17.26 14.18 27.33
C LEU A 109 17.08 12.84 26.59
N ALA A 110 18.13 12.03 26.47
CA ALA A 110 18.12 10.71 25.84
C ALA A 110 17.81 9.57 26.84
N SER A 111 17.50 9.90 28.09
CA SER A 111 17.11 8.93 29.12
C SER A 111 15.86 8.15 28.71
N CYS A 112 15.78 6.86 29.05
CA CYS A 112 14.57 6.07 28.86
C CYS A 112 13.36 6.59 29.65
N SER A 113 13.61 7.33 30.74
CA SER A 113 12.56 7.94 31.57
C SER A 113 12.18 9.36 31.13
N TYR A 114 12.85 9.94 30.13
CA TYR A 114 12.62 11.34 29.76
C TYR A 114 11.18 11.59 29.30
N GLU A 115 10.59 10.62 28.60
CA GLU A 115 9.25 10.75 28.04
C GLU A 115 8.15 10.37 29.06
N GLU A 116 8.51 9.80 30.22
CA GLU A 116 7.55 9.41 31.24
C GLU A 116 6.74 10.61 31.75
N ASN A 117 5.41 10.48 31.72
CA ASN A 117 4.47 11.54 32.11
C ASN A 117 4.60 12.85 31.31
N THR A 118 5.22 12.82 30.13
CA THR A 118 5.30 13.97 29.23
C THR A 118 4.28 13.91 28.11
N GLU A 119 4.19 14.98 27.33
CA GLU A 119 3.31 15.09 26.15
C GLU A 119 3.94 14.51 24.87
N TRP A 120 5.16 13.94 24.92
CA TRP A 120 5.88 13.38 23.76
C TRP A 120 5.17 12.19 23.09
N GLU A 121 4.40 11.41 23.83
CA GLU A 121 3.59 10.32 23.25
C GLU A 121 2.30 10.86 22.60
N LYS A 122 1.71 11.89 23.21
CA LYS A 122 0.33 12.30 22.94
C LYS A 122 0.24 13.40 21.89
N GLU A 123 1.06 14.43 21.98
CA GLU A 123 0.88 15.67 21.20
C GLU A 123 2.17 16.30 20.65
N MET A 124 3.35 15.92 21.13
CA MET A 124 4.64 16.36 20.61
C MET A 124 5.33 15.25 19.82
N GLY A 125 6.27 15.61 18.94
CA GLY A 125 7.06 14.65 18.17
C GLY A 125 6.24 13.83 17.17
N LEU A 126 6.73 12.62 16.92
CA LEU A 126 6.01 11.61 16.15
C LEU A 126 4.91 10.98 17.02
N LYS A 127 3.77 10.69 16.42
CA LYS A 127 2.62 10.12 17.12
C LYS A 127 2.79 8.62 17.35
N TYR A 128 2.64 8.17 18.59
CA TYR A 128 2.89 6.76 18.94
C TYR A 128 1.65 5.88 18.74
N GLY A 129 1.86 4.56 18.85
CA GLY A 129 0.77 3.58 18.95
C GLY A 129 0.14 3.16 17.62
N CYS A 130 0.67 3.60 16.48
CA CYS A 130 0.20 3.21 15.15
C CYS A 130 1.39 2.73 14.29
N PRO A 131 1.26 1.61 13.53
CA PRO A 131 2.31 1.15 12.61
C PRO A 131 2.67 2.10 11.45
N VAL A 132 1.84 3.12 11.22
CA VAL A 132 2.05 4.20 10.25
C VAL A 132 2.00 5.55 10.99
N GLU A 133 2.91 5.69 11.95
CA GLU A 133 3.08 6.89 12.77
C GLU A 133 3.37 8.14 11.93
N ASP A 134 3.98 7.95 10.77
CA ASP A 134 4.25 8.99 9.79
C ASP A 134 2.95 9.62 9.25
N VAL A 135 2.02 8.79 8.77
CA VAL A 135 0.75 9.23 8.19
C VAL A 135 -0.08 10.01 9.21
N ILE A 136 -0.21 9.46 10.43
CA ILE A 136 -1.00 10.10 11.50
C ILE A 136 -0.33 11.37 12.04
N THR A 137 1.00 11.42 12.06
CA THR A 137 1.75 12.64 12.41
C THR A 137 1.52 13.73 11.37
N GLY A 138 1.63 13.40 10.08
CA GLY A 138 1.35 14.32 8.98
C GLY A 138 -0.08 14.86 9.03
N LEU A 139 -1.07 13.99 9.22
CA LEU A 139 -2.48 14.39 9.40
C LEU A 139 -2.64 15.31 10.60
N SER A 140 -2.00 15.00 11.73
CA SER A 140 -2.04 15.82 12.94
C SER A 140 -1.49 17.22 12.71
N ILE A 141 -0.36 17.34 12.00
CA ILE A 141 0.26 18.61 11.62
C ILE A 141 -0.68 19.41 10.73
N GLN A 142 -1.25 18.82 9.68
CA GLN A 142 -2.16 19.52 8.77
C GLN A 142 -3.46 19.97 9.48
N CYS A 143 -4.01 19.15 10.38
CA CYS A 143 -5.14 19.52 11.23
C CYS A 143 -4.83 20.65 12.23
N ARG A 144 -3.56 21.00 12.44
CA ARG A 144 -3.15 22.20 13.19
C ARG A 144 -3.06 23.46 12.31
N GLY A 145 -3.53 23.40 11.06
CA GLY A 145 -3.62 24.52 10.13
C GLY A 145 -2.43 24.65 9.17
N TRP A 146 -1.44 23.78 9.29
CA TRP A 146 -0.26 23.75 8.43
C TRP A 146 -0.55 23.11 7.07
N ARG A 147 0.31 23.38 6.09
CA ARG A 147 0.30 22.72 4.78
C ARG A 147 1.59 21.92 4.55
N SER A 148 1.55 20.99 3.63
CA SER A 148 2.75 20.32 3.12
C SER A 148 2.92 20.58 1.63
N VAL A 149 4.11 20.26 1.11
CA VAL A 149 4.44 20.37 -0.31
C VAL A 149 4.97 19.03 -0.79
N TYR A 150 4.52 18.59 -1.97
CA TYR A 150 5.14 17.50 -2.70
C TYR A 150 6.11 18.05 -3.74
N TYR A 151 7.39 17.70 -3.67
CA TYR A 151 8.38 18.16 -4.64
C TYR A 151 9.10 16.98 -5.29
N ASN A 152 9.04 16.92 -6.63
CA ASN A 152 9.65 15.87 -7.43
C ASN A 152 10.69 16.46 -8.39
N PRO A 153 11.97 16.57 -7.98
CA PRO A 153 13.03 17.11 -8.82
C PRO A 153 13.37 16.18 -9.99
N GLU A 154 13.93 16.75 -11.07
CA GLU A 154 14.39 16.00 -12.24
C GLU A 154 15.42 14.93 -11.87
N ARG A 155 16.43 15.29 -11.07
CA ARG A 155 17.31 14.34 -10.40
C ARG A 155 16.66 13.88 -9.10
N LYS A 156 16.30 12.59 -9.05
CA LYS A 156 15.76 11.91 -7.86
C LYS A 156 16.56 12.29 -6.60
N ALA A 157 15.90 12.92 -5.63
CA ALA A 157 16.55 13.44 -4.43
C ALA A 157 17.04 12.34 -3.48
N PHE A 158 16.20 11.31 -3.28
CA PHE A 158 16.48 10.22 -2.35
C PHE A 158 16.30 8.88 -3.04
N LEU A 159 17.22 7.96 -2.78
CA LEU A 159 17.20 6.60 -3.30
C LEU A 159 17.19 5.57 -2.17
N GLY A 160 16.46 4.49 -2.37
CA GLY A 160 16.32 3.40 -1.45
C GLY A 160 16.45 2.04 -2.11
N VAL A 161 16.17 1.01 -1.32
CA VAL A 161 16.14 -0.37 -1.76
C VAL A 161 14.75 -0.95 -1.48
N VAL A 162 14.18 -1.60 -2.49
CA VAL A 162 12.91 -2.34 -2.40
C VAL A 162 13.15 -3.81 -2.06
N PRO A 163 12.16 -4.49 -1.48
CA PRO A 163 12.17 -5.95 -1.39
C PRO A 163 12.39 -6.62 -2.76
N THR A 164 13.26 -7.62 -2.79
CA THR A 164 13.58 -8.43 -3.99
C THR A 164 12.85 -9.77 -4.02
N THR A 165 11.96 -10.02 -3.05
CA THR A 165 11.11 -11.21 -2.98
C THR A 165 9.67 -10.82 -2.66
N LEU A 166 8.71 -11.67 -3.03
CA LEU A 166 7.29 -11.37 -2.85
C LEU A 166 6.89 -11.27 -1.37
N LEU A 167 7.42 -12.16 -0.52
CA LEU A 167 6.99 -12.25 0.88
C LEU A 167 7.23 -10.95 1.67
N PRO A 168 8.45 -10.37 1.71
CA PRO A 168 8.66 -9.11 2.41
C PRO A 168 7.86 -7.96 1.80
N ALA A 169 7.61 -7.95 0.48
CA ALA A 169 6.75 -6.94 -0.16
C ALA A 169 5.30 -7.01 0.36
N VAL A 170 4.70 -8.22 0.44
CA VAL A 170 3.33 -8.37 0.97
C VAL A 170 3.27 -8.19 2.49
N VAL A 171 4.33 -8.54 3.25
CA VAL A 171 4.41 -8.28 4.70
C VAL A 171 4.50 -6.78 4.97
N GLN A 172 5.29 -6.04 4.19
CA GLN A 172 5.35 -4.58 4.29
C GLN A 172 3.96 -3.95 4.09
N HIS A 173 3.24 -4.37 3.05
CA HIS A 173 1.88 -3.88 2.80
C HIS A 173 0.86 -4.30 3.86
N LYS A 174 1.06 -5.44 4.53
CA LYS A 174 0.23 -5.83 5.67
C LYS A 174 0.33 -4.77 6.75
N ARG A 175 1.55 -4.39 7.15
CA ARG A 175 1.78 -3.38 8.21
C ARG A 175 1.15 -2.03 7.87
N TRP A 176 1.34 -1.59 6.62
CA TRP A 176 0.74 -0.34 6.13
C TRP A 176 -0.79 -0.39 6.23
N SER A 177 -1.41 -1.39 5.59
CA SER A 177 -2.87 -1.52 5.58
C SER A 177 -3.49 -1.68 6.97
N GLU A 178 -2.77 -2.29 7.91
CA GLU A 178 -3.17 -2.44 9.29
C GLU A 178 -3.16 -1.09 10.03
N GLY A 179 -2.05 -0.35 9.94
CA GLY A 179 -1.96 0.97 10.56
C GLY A 179 -2.93 1.98 9.94
N ASP A 180 -3.07 1.94 8.61
CA ASP A 180 -4.02 2.74 7.84
C ASP A 180 -5.47 2.54 8.32
N LEU A 181 -5.89 1.28 8.49
CA LEU A 181 -7.23 0.98 8.99
C LEU A 181 -7.39 1.35 10.46
N GLN A 182 -6.33 1.21 11.29
CA GLN A 182 -6.35 1.69 12.67
C GLN A 182 -6.59 3.19 12.75
N ILE A 183 -5.95 4.00 11.89
CA ILE A 183 -6.23 5.43 11.83
C ILE A 183 -7.70 5.67 11.48
N PHE A 184 -8.23 5.00 10.46
CA PHE A 184 -9.62 5.17 10.02
C PHE A 184 -10.64 4.88 11.13
N LEU A 185 -10.40 3.84 11.94
CA LEU A 185 -11.31 3.39 12.99
C LEU A 185 -11.05 4.06 14.35
N SER A 186 -10.06 4.95 14.43
CA SER A 186 -9.72 5.69 15.64
C SER A 186 -10.31 7.10 15.66
N GLN A 187 -10.11 7.81 16.77
CA GLN A 187 -10.40 9.25 16.88
C GLN A 187 -9.65 10.11 15.84
N TYR A 188 -8.60 9.57 15.21
CA TYR A 188 -7.80 10.25 14.18
C TYR A 188 -8.34 10.05 12.77
N CYS A 189 -9.53 9.45 12.59
CA CYS A 189 -10.19 9.36 11.30
C CYS A 189 -10.26 10.75 10.63
N PRO A 190 -9.75 10.96 9.40
CA PRO A 190 -9.71 12.27 8.76
C PRO A 190 -11.08 12.96 8.65
N LEU A 191 -12.14 12.17 8.46
CA LEU A 191 -13.52 12.65 8.36
C LEU A 191 -14.09 13.17 9.69
N VAL A 192 -13.52 12.72 10.82
CA VAL A 192 -13.93 13.14 12.18
C VAL A 192 -12.92 14.17 12.71
N TYR A 193 -11.64 13.77 12.79
CA TYR A 193 -10.56 14.58 13.33
C TYR A 193 -10.26 15.83 12.52
N GLY A 194 -10.36 15.72 11.19
CA GLY A 194 -10.09 16.81 10.24
C GLY A 194 -11.28 17.70 9.95
N ARG A 195 -12.48 17.36 10.43
CA ARG A 195 -13.70 18.12 10.20
C ARG A 195 -13.54 19.56 10.70
N GLY A 196 -13.72 20.53 9.80
CA GLY A 196 -13.56 21.95 10.09
C GLY A 196 -12.10 22.42 10.26
N LYS A 197 -11.11 21.52 10.18
CA LYS A 197 -9.67 21.83 10.31
C LYS A 197 -8.93 21.79 8.98
N ILE A 198 -9.28 20.83 8.13
CA ILE A 198 -8.70 20.66 6.78
C ILE A 198 -9.81 20.54 5.72
N PRO A 199 -9.53 20.87 4.44
CA PRO A 199 -10.52 20.78 3.36
C PRO A 199 -11.07 19.36 3.21
N LEU A 200 -12.36 19.23 2.87
CA LEU A 200 -13.00 17.92 2.66
C LEU A 200 -12.26 17.07 1.61
N LYS A 201 -11.76 17.70 0.54
CA LYS A 201 -10.97 17.01 -0.49
C LYS A 201 -9.73 16.33 0.11
N LEU A 202 -9.02 17.00 1.02
CA LEU A 202 -7.86 16.43 1.71
C LEU A 202 -8.27 15.30 2.64
N GLN A 203 -9.39 15.44 3.36
CA GLN A 203 -9.91 14.37 4.22
C GLN A 203 -10.18 13.09 3.42
N ILE A 204 -10.86 13.22 2.27
CA ILE A 204 -11.15 12.10 1.37
C ILE A 204 -9.87 11.51 0.79
N SER A 205 -8.90 12.34 0.44
CA SER A 205 -7.60 11.90 -0.06
C SER A 205 -6.86 10.98 0.91
N TYR A 206 -6.88 11.27 2.21
CA TYR A 206 -6.33 10.33 3.20
C TYR A 206 -7.08 8.99 3.18
N CYS A 207 -8.41 9.00 3.10
CA CYS A 207 -9.22 7.79 3.13
C CYS A 207 -8.91 6.77 2.02
N ILE A 208 -8.29 7.19 0.90
CA ILE A 208 -7.86 6.28 -0.17
C ILE A 208 -6.92 5.20 0.37
N TYR A 209 -5.95 5.58 1.19
CA TYR A 209 -5.00 4.68 1.85
C TYR A 209 -5.63 3.98 3.06
N LEU A 210 -6.34 4.75 3.88
CA LEU A 210 -6.92 4.26 5.14
C LEU A 210 -7.95 3.12 4.96
N LEU A 211 -8.55 3.01 3.77
CA LEU A 211 -9.52 1.96 3.41
C LEU A 211 -8.91 0.82 2.58
N TRP A 212 -7.60 0.74 2.42
CA TRP A 212 -6.94 -0.35 1.72
C TRP A 212 -7.32 -1.72 2.28
N ALA A 213 -7.17 -1.91 3.60
CA ALA A 213 -7.50 -3.17 4.25
C ALA A 213 -8.97 -3.57 4.05
N TYR A 214 -9.90 -2.63 4.23
CA TYR A 214 -11.34 -2.89 4.11
C TYR A 214 -11.74 -3.41 2.71
N ASN A 215 -11.08 -2.94 1.65
CA ASN A 215 -11.34 -3.37 0.29
C ASN A 215 -11.04 -4.86 0.03
N CYS A 216 -10.37 -5.56 0.95
CA CYS A 216 -10.14 -7.00 0.82
C CYS A 216 -11.44 -7.79 0.74
N LEU A 217 -12.49 -7.36 1.45
CA LEU A 217 -13.77 -8.08 1.51
C LEU A 217 -14.45 -8.14 0.13
N ALA A 218 -14.50 -7.00 -0.57
CA ALA A 218 -15.01 -6.93 -1.92
C ALA A 218 -14.17 -7.77 -2.89
N THR A 219 -12.83 -7.70 -2.79
CA THR A 219 -11.95 -8.49 -3.66
C THR A 219 -12.10 -9.99 -3.43
N LEU A 220 -12.18 -10.45 -2.18
CA LEU A 220 -12.41 -11.86 -1.86
C LEU A 220 -13.75 -12.35 -2.41
N TYR A 221 -14.81 -11.52 -2.31
CA TYR A 221 -16.09 -11.84 -2.92
C TYR A 221 -15.96 -12.06 -4.43
N TYR A 222 -15.39 -11.10 -5.17
CA TYR A 222 -15.27 -11.19 -6.63
C TYR A 222 -14.33 -12.31 -7.12
N VAL A 223 -13.31 -12.67 -6.33
CA VAL A 223 -12.35 -13.73 -6.70
C VAL A 223 -12.87 -15.13 -6.32
N GLY A 224 -13.65 -15.25 -5.24
CA GLY A 224 -14.13 -16.52 -4.72
C GLY A 224 -15.55 -16.87 -5.16
N VAL A 225 -16.51 -15.97 -4.96
CA VAL A 225 -17.94 -16.28 -5.14
C VAL A 225 -18.29 -16.53 -6.62
N PRO A 226 -17.96 -15.64 -7.58
CA PRO A 226 -18.22 -15.87 -8.98
C PRO A 226 -17.64 -17.16 -9.53
N SER A 227 -16.43 -17.54 -9.11
CA SER A 227 -15.77 -18.77 -9.58
C SER A 227 -16.47 -20.02 -9.04
N LEU A 228 -16.82 -20.05 -7.75
CA LEU A 228 -17.58 -21.16 -7.17
C LEU A 228 -18.99 -21.29 -7.76
N CYS A 229 -19.68 -20.17 -8.07
CA CYS A 229 -21.01 -20.18 -8.69
C CYS A 229 -21.03 -20.78 -10.10
N ILE A 230 -19.90 -20.84 -10.81
CA ILE A 230 -19.81 -21.51 -12.12
C ILE A 230 -20.17 -22.99 -12.00
N HIS A 231 -19.85 -23.65 -10.88
CA HIS A 231 -20.13 -25.09 -10.70
C HIS A 231 -21.61 -25.43 -10.79
N ARG A 232 -22.45 -24.56 -10.22
CA ARG A 232 -23.91 -24.66 -10.27
C ARG A 232 -24.53 -23.99 -11.49
N GLY A 233 -23.74 -23.34 -12.33
CA GLY A 233 -24.23 -22.53 -13.45
C GLY A 233 -25.09 -21.35 -13.00
N LEU A 234 -24.82 -20.79 -11.81
CA LEU A 234 -25.59 -19.67 -11.26
C LEU A 234 -25.08 -18.33 -11.80
N PRO A 235 -25.89 -17.59 -12.59
CA PRO A 235 -25.49 -16.30 -13.11
C PRO A 235 -25.53 -15.23 -12.01
N LEU A 236 -24.40 -14.55 -11.78
CA LEU A 236 -24.29 -13.40 -10.87
C LEU A 236 -24.25 -12.05 -11.59
N PHE A 237 -24.04 -12.08 -12.90
CA PHE A 237 -23.91 -10.91 -13.76
C PHE A 237 -25.06 -10.90 -14.77
N PRO A 238 -25.40 -9.74 -15.35
CA PRO A 238 -26.41 -9.67 -16.40
C PRO A 238 -26.02 -10.53 -17.60
N LYS A 239 -27.04 -11.05 -18.29
CA LYS A 239 -26.87 -11.78 -19.54
C LYS A 239 -26.20 -10.91 -20.59
N VAL A 240 -25.43 -11.52 -21.49
CA VAL A 240 -24.78 -10.79 -22.60
C VAL A 240 -25.81 -10.18 -23.56
N SER A 241 -26.91 -10.89 -23.80
CA SER A 241 -28.06 -10.40 -24.57
C SER A 241 -28.81 -9.23 -23.92
N SER A 242 -28.57 -8.97 -22.63
CA SER A 242 -29.25 -7.91 -21.88
C SER A 242 -28.54 -6.57 -22.04
N PRO A 243 -29.26 -5.45 -22.26
CA PRO A 243 -28.65 -4.12 -22.28
C PRO A 243 -27.97 -3.76 -20.96
N TRP A 244 -28.33 -4.43 -19.86
CA TRP A 244 -27.70 -4.26 -18.55
C TRP A 244 -26.24 -4.71 -18.49
N VAL A 245 -25.71 -5.37 -19.52
CA VAL A 245 -24.28 -5.68 -19.62
C VAL A 245 -23.43 -4.42 -19.91
N LEU A 246 -24.02 -3.39 -20.54
CA LEU A 246 -23.29 -2.21 -21.01
C LEU A 246 -22.61 -1.41 -19.88
N PRO A 247 -23.24 -1.13 -18.73
CA PRO A 247 -22.56 -0.48 -17.61
C PRO A 247 -21.34 -1.25 -17.11
N PHE A 248 -21.39 -2.59 -17.07
CA PHE A 248 -20.26 -3.42 -16.64
C PHE A 248 -19.10 -3.31 -17.62
N LEU A 249 -19.38 -3.42 -18.92
CA LEU A 249 -18.37 -3.27 -19.97
C LEU A 249 -17.75 -1.87 -19.96
N TYR A 250 -18.56 -0.83 -19.78
CA TYR A 250 -18.07 0.55 -19.66
C TYR A 250 -17.13 0.71 -18.47
N VAL A 251 -17.53 0.26 -17.27
CA VAL A 251 -16.70 0.40 -16.07
C VAL A 251 -15.40 -0.38 -16.20
N ILE A 252 -15.43 -1.61 -16.74
CA ILE A 252 -14.23 -2.41 -16.98
C ILE A 252 -13.31 -1.68 -17.98
N ALA A 253 -13.83 -1.29 -19.14
CA ALA A 253 -13.04 -0.63 -20.18
C ALA A 253 -12.47 0.71 -19.68
N ALA A 254 -13.27 1.54 -19.03
CA ALA A 254 -12.86 2.83 -18.50
C ALA A 254 -11.79 2.67 -17.40
N LYS A 255 -12.01 1.79 -16.42
CA LYS A 255 -11.06 1.58 -15.32
C LYS A 255 -9.71 1.09 -15.81
N TYR A 256 -9.69 0.04 -16.62
CA TYR A 256 -8.43 -0.57 -17.06
C TYR A 256 -7.77 0.24 -18.18
N GLY A 257 -8.56 0.87 -19.07
CA GLY A 257 -8.06 1.77 -20.09
C GLY A 257 -7.41 3.02 -19.50
N TYR A 258 -8.07 3.68 -18.53
CA TYR A 258 -7.51 4.84 -17.85
C TYR A 258 -6.27 4.46 -17.03
N SER A 259 -6.35 3.37 -16.25
CA SER A 259 -5.21 2.86 -15.47
C SER A 259 -4.00 2.56 -16.34
N LEU A 260 -4.19 1.91 -17.51
CA LEU A 260 -3.11 1.65 -18.44
C LEU A 260 -2.57 2.95 -19.05
N GLY A 261 -3.44 3.86 -19.48
CA GLY A 261 -3.07 5.15 -20.05
C GLY A 261 -2.22 5.99 -19.09
N GLU A 262 -2.62 6.07 -17.82
CA GLU A 262 -1.89 6.77 -16.76
C GLU A 262 -0.53 6.13 -16.46
N PHE A 263 -0.47 4.79 -16.49
CA PHE A 263 0.77 4.04 -16.28
C PHE A 263 1.79 4.30 -17.40
N LEU A 264 1.33 4.29 -18.66
CA LEU A 264 2.15 4.61 -19.83
C LEU A 264 2.58 6.09 -19.84
N TRP A 265 1.67 7.00 -19.49
CA TRP A 265 1.97 8.43 -19.36
C TRP A 265 3.05 8.71 -18.30
N SER A 266 3.07 7.90 -17.25
CA SER A 266 4.07 7.97 -16.18
C SER A 266 5.41 7.29 -16.54
N GLY A 267 5.60 6.91 -17.80
CA GLY A 267 6.81 6.26 -18.31
C GLY A 267 6.94 4.77 -17.96
N GLY A 268 5.85 4.12 -17.53
CA GLY A 268 5.81 2.68 -17.29
C GLY A 268 5.60 1.86 -18.56
N THR A 269 5.79 0.55 -18.46
CA THR A 269 5.53 -0.39 -19.58
C THR A 269 4.19 -1.12 -19.39
N PHE A 270 3.67 -1.72 -20.47
CA PHE A 270 2.49 -2.60 -20.38
C PHE A 270 2.75 -3.80 -19.43
N GLN A 271 3.95 -4.37 -19.46
CA GLN A 271 4.31 -5.50 -18.60
C GLN A 271 4.40 -5.06 -17.13
N GLU A 272 4.93 -3.87 -16.86
CA GLU A 272 4.94 -3.28 -15.52
C GLU A 272 3.52 -3.03 -15.00
N TRP A 273 2.62 -2.48 -15.83
CA TRP A 273 1.20 -2.32 -15.50
C TRP A 273 0.53 -3.68 -15.20
N TRP A 274 0.83 -4.71 -15.99
CA TRP A 274 0.29 -6.06 -15.75
C TRP A 274 0.80 -6.65 -14.43
N ASN A 275 2.08 -6.43 -14.10
CA ASN A 275 2.65 -6.82 -12.81
C ASN A 275 2.01 -6.03 -11.66
N ASP A 276 1.71 -4.74 -11.86
CA ASP A 276 0.95 -3.93 -10.90
C ASP A 276 -0.44 -4.49 -10.65
N GLN A 277 -1.22 -4.83 -11.69
CA GLN A 277 -2.54 -5.46 -11.51
C GLN A 277 -2.46 -6.79 -10.75
N ARG A 278 -1.40 -7.59 -11.00
CA ARG A 278 -1.16 -8.84 -10.27
C ARG A 278 -0.88 -8.58 -8.80
N ILE A 279 0.01 -7.66 -8.51
CA ILE A 279 0.41 -7.37 -7.13
C ILE A 279 -0.71 -6.67 -6.36
N TRP A 280 -1.50 -5.82 -7.03
CA TRP A 280 -2.74 -5.26 -6.49
C TRP A 280 -3.69 -6.37 -6.02
N LEU A 281 -3.88 -7.42 -6.83
CA LEU A 281 -4.68 -8.58 -6.44
C LEU A 281 -4.06 -9.27 -5.22
N TYR A 282 -2.75 -9.52 -5.25
CA TYR A 282 -2.07 -10.27 -4.19
C TYR A 282 -2.14 -9.56 -2.85
N LYS A 283 -1.87 -8.24 -2.82
CA LYS A 283 -1.97 -7.40 -1.62
C LYS A 283 -3.40 -7.48 -1.03
N ARG A 284 -4.43 -7.38 -1.87
CA ARG A 284 -5.84 -7.40 -1.44
C ARG A 284 -6.32 -8.74 -0.92
N THR A 285 -5.87 -9.85 -1.51
CA THR A 285 -6.27 -11.20 -1.07
C THR A 285 -5.39 -11.72 0.07
N THR A 286 -4.27 -11.07 0.38
CA THR A 286 -3.37 -11.48 1.48
C THR A 286 -3.15 -10.39 2.50
N SER A 287 -2.20 -9.46 2.25
CA SER A 287 -1.79 -8.40 3.15
C SER A 287 -2.95 -7.71 3.83
N TYR A 288 -3.95 -7.33 3.05
CA TYR A 288 -5.11 -6.56 3.51
C TYR A 288 -6.09 -7.42 4.31
N VAL A 289 -6.22 -8.72 4.00
CA VAL A 289 -7.01 -9.66 4.81
C VAL A 289 -6.39 -9.80 6.21
N PHE A 290 -5.07 -9.96 6.28
CA PHE A 290 -4.35 -9.99 7.56
C PHE A 290 -4.44 -8.65 8.29
N GLY A 291 -4.21 -7.53 7.60
CA GLY A 291 -4.32 -6.19 8.17
C GLY A 291 -5.72 -5.88 8.71
N PHE A 292 -6.76 -6.26 7.96
CA PHE A 292 -8.16 -6.13 8.37
C PHE A 292 -8.44 -6.97 9.61
N THR A 293 -8.15 -8.27 9.55
CA THR A 293 -8.44 -9.21 10.64
C THR A 293 -7.72 -8.81 11.93
N GLU A 294 -6.44 -8.47 11.85
CA GLU A 294 -5.66 -8.05 13.02
C GLU A 294 -6.17 -6.74 13.62
N THR A 295 -6.56 -5.77 12.78
CA THR A 295 -7.15 -4.52 13.26
C THR A 295 -8.48 -4.78 13.97
N ILE A 296 -9.36 -5.63 13.43
CA ILE A 296 -10.61 -6.00 14.09
C ILE A 296 -10.35 -6.74 15.41
N LEU A 297 -9.43 -7.71 15.44
CA LEU A 297 -9.07 -8.42 16.67
C LEU A 297 -8.49 -7.49 17.73
N LYS A 298 -7.70 -6.48 17.34
CA LYS A 298 -7.21 -5.43 18.24
C LYS A 298 -8.35 -4.59 18.80
N LEU A 299 -9.30 -4.17 17.97
CA LEU A 299 -10.47 -3.41 18.42
C LEU A 299 -11.36 -4.19 19.40
N LEU A 300 -11.41 -5.51 19.24
CA LEU A 300 -12.13 -6.42 20.15
C LEU A 300 -11.33 -6.80 21.41
N GLY A 301 -10.07 -6.34 21.54
CA GLY A 301 -9.22 -6.61 22.70
C GLY A 301 -8.53 -7.98 22.70
N PHE A 302 -8.57 -8.74 21.60
CA PHE A 302 -7.99 -10.09 21.51
C PHE A 302 -6.52 -10.13 21.07
N ALA A 303 -5.99 -9.04 20.51
CA ALA A 303 -4.63 -8.99 19.97
C ALA A 303 -3.82 -7.81 20.55
N LYS A 304 -2.54 -8.04 20.86
CA LYS A 304 -1.58 -6.99 21.21
C LYS A 304 -0.78 -6.57 19.97
N SER A 305 -0.28 -5.34 19.94
CA SER A 305 0.50 -4.83 18.82
C SER A 305 1.87 -5.53 18.73
N GLY A 306 2.18 -6.12 17.57
CA GLY A 306 3.50 -6.65 17.25
C GLY A 306 4.03 -6.04 15.96
N PHE A 307 5.28 -5.58 15.97
CA PHE A 307 5.94 -5.02 14.80
C PHE A 307 6.86 -6.08 14.16
N VAL A 308 6.53 -6.53 12.95
CA VAL A 308 7.43 -7.41 12.20
C VAL A 308 8.37 -6.55 11.34
N VAL A 309 9.67 -6.67 11.60
CA VAL A 309 10.71 -6.03 10.78
C VAL A 309 10.88 -6.82 9.48
N THR A 310 10.69 -6.16 8.34
CA THR A 310 10.96 -6.76 7.03
C THR A 310 12.45 -6.60 6.69
N SER A 311 13.16 -7.72 6.53
CA SER A 311 14.53 -7.67 5.99
C SER A 311 14.48 -7.27 4.50
N LYS A 312 15.42 -6.40 4.10
CA LYS A 312 15.59 -5.96 2.71
C LYS A 312 16.88 -6.52 2.08
N VAL A 313 17.55 -7.43 2.78
CA VAL A 313 18.75 -8.12 2.33
C VAL A 313 18.32 -9.41 1.64
N ALA A 314 18.83 -9.64 0.43
CA ALA A 314 18.54 -10.82 -0.35
C ALA A 314 19.69 -11.82 -0.23
N ASP A 315 19.40 -13.11 -0.08
CA ASP A 315 20.40 -14.17 -0.22
C ASP A 315 20.99 -14.16 -1.63
N GLU A 316 22.25 -14.59 -1.79
CA GLU A 316 22.98 -14.55 -3.07
C GLU A 316 22.22 -15.25 -4.21
N ASP A 317 21.52 -16.34 -3.90
CA ASP A 317 20.71 -17.11 -4.86
C ASP A 317 19.47 -16.37 -5.38
N VAL A 318 18.97 -15.35 -4.66
CA VAL A 318 17.72 -14.63 -4.96
C VAL A 318 17.94 -13.52 -6.00
N SER A 319 19.09 -12.84 -5.93
CA SER A 319 19.40 -11.68 -6.77
C SER A 319 19.32 -11.96 -8.28
N PRO A 320 19.88 -13.09 -8.81
CA PRO A 320 19.76 -13.42 -10.23
C PRO A 320 18.32 -13.65 -10.70
N ARG A 321 17.48 -14.27 -9.86
CA ARG A 321 16.05 -14.52 -10.18
C ARG A 321 15.27 -13.23 -10.22
N TYR A 322 15.50 -12.36 -9.24
CA TYR A 322 14.89 -11.04 -9.20
C TYR A 322 15.27 -10.20 -10.43
N LYS A 323 16.55 -10.16 -10.83
CA LYS A 323 16.99 -9.47 -12.06
C LYS A 323 16.34 -10.02 -13.34
N LYS A 324 15.98 -11.31 -13.35
CA LYS A 324 15.23 -11.96 -14.44
C LYS A 324 13.70 -11.80 -14.32
N GLU A 325 13.23 -11.03 -13.33
CA GLU A 325 11.82 -10.78 -13.04
C GLU A 325 11.01 -12.06 -12.77
N VAL A 326 11.67 -13.04 -12.14
CA VAL A 326 11.04 -14.28 -11.70
C VAL A 326 10.62 -14.14 -10.24
N MET A 327 9.32 -14.31 -9.96
CA MET A 327 8.75 -14.19 -8.61
C MET A 327 9.30 -15.26 -7.65
N GLU A 328 9.56 -14.90 -6.40
CA GLU A 328 10.07 -15.82 -5.37
C GLU A 328 8.93 -16.33 -4.47
N PHE A 329 8.72 -17.65 -4.41
CA PHE A 329 7.72 -18.29 -3.55
C PHE A 329 8.32 -19.24 -2.50
N GLY A 330 9.65 -19.33 -2.41
CA GLY A 330 10.36 -20.34 -1.60
C GLY A 330 10.09 -20.32 -0.09
N ALA A 331 9.65 -19.19 0.46
CA ALA A 331 9.39 -19.05 1.88
C ALA A 331 8.01 -19.60 2.29
N PRO A 332 7.89 -20.45 3.31
CA PRO A 332 6.59 -20.88 3.83
C PRO A 332 5.86 -19.69 4.46
N SER A 333 4.62 -19.43 4.04
CA SER A 333 3.82 -18.33 4.57
C SER A 333 2.32 -18.59 4.39
N PRO A 334 1.49 -18.31 5.42
CA PRO A 334 0.04 -18.34 5.29
C PRO A 334 -0.50 -17.45 4.15
N MET A 335 0.18 -16.34 3.83
CA MET A 335 -0.20 -15.49 2.70
C MET A 335 -0.08 -16.24 1.37
N PHE A 336 0.97 -17.06 1.21
CA PHE A 336 1.12 -17.90 0.02
C PHE A 336 0.10 -19.03 -0.02
N SER A 337 -0.28 -19.59 1.13
CA SER A 337 -1.38 -20.56 1.21
C SER A 337 -2.69 -19.96 0.69
N ILE A 338 -3.03 -18.72 1.04
CA ILE A 338 -4.23 -18.05 0.52
C ILE A 338 -4.13 -17.81 -1.00
N LEU A 339 -2.99 -17.28 -1.49
CA LEU A 339 -2.80 -17.05 -2.93
C LEU A 339 -2.91 -18.34 -3.74
N ALA A 340 -2.23 -19.39 -3.29
CA ALA A 340 -2.27 -20.70 -3.93
C ALA A 340 -3.69 -21.27 -3.95
N THR A 341 -4.39 -21.21 -2.80
CA THR A 341 -5.76 -21.72 -2.70
C THR A 341 -6.70 -20.99 -3.65
N LEU A 342 -6.71 -19.65 -3.64
CA LEU A 342 -7.59 -18.86 -4.51
C LEU A 342 -7.25 -19.05 -6.00
N SER A 343 -5.96 -19.18 -6.32
CA SER A 343 -5.52 -19.50 -7.69
C SER A 343 -6.06 -20.85 -8.13
N LEU A 344 -5.88 -21.90 -7.32
CA LEU A 344 -6.40 -23.23 -7.62
C LEU A 344 -7.93 -23.27 -7.70
N VAL A 345 -8.61 -22.52 -6.84
CA VAL A 345 -10.08 -22.44 -6.88
C VAL A 345 -10.55 -21.88 -8.23
N ASN A 346 -9.93 -20.81 -8.69
CA ASN A 346 -10.24 -20.20 -9.98
C ASN A 346 -9.80 -21.10 -11.15
N LEU A 347 -8.68 -21.80 -11.05
CA LEU A 347 -8.21 -22.73 -12.09
C LEU A 347 -9.19 -23.88 -12.31
N LEU A 348 -9.63 -24.53 -11.23
CA LEU A 348 -10.59 -25.64 -11.28
C LEU A 348 -11.96 -25.16 -11.81
N SER A 349 -12.40 -23.98 -11.37
CA SER A 349 -13.64 -23.36 -11.86
C SER A 349 -13.54 -22.98 -13.33
N PHE A 350 -12.37 -22.54 -13.81
CA PHE A 350 -12.13 -22.23 -15.22
C PHE A 350 -12.18 -23.50 -16.10
N PHE A 351 -11.58 -24.61 -15.66
CA PHE A 351 -11.72 -25.89 -16.37
C PHE A 351 -13.17 -26.39 -16.40
N ARG A 352 -13.92 -26.20 -15.31
CA ARG A 352 -15.36 -26.49 -15.28
C ARG A 352 -16.12 -25.63 -16.29
N ALA A 353 -15.83 -24.33 -16.35
CA ALA A 353 -16.43 -23.41 -17.28
C ALA A 353 -16.18 -23.82 -18.74
N LEU A 354 -14.93 -24.20 -19.06
CA LEU A 354 -14.56 -24.68 -20.39
C LEU A 354 -15.31 -25.97 -20.75
N LYS A 355 -15.43 -26.91 -19.80
CA LYS A 355 -16.23 -28.12 -19.98
C LYS A 355 -17.71 -27.79 -20.26
N MET A 356 -18.30 -26.83 -19.53
CA MET A 356 -19.67 -26.39 -19.77
C MET A 356 -19.83 -25.80 -21.17
N LEU A 357 -18.87 -24.99 -21.63
CA LEU A 357 -18.90 -24.38 -22.95
C LEU A 357 -18.81 -25.43 -24.07
N ILE A 358 -17.95 -26.44 -23.92
CA ILE A 358 -17.79 -27.51 -24.92
C ILE A 358 -19.06 -28.37 -25.00
N MET A 359 -19.74 -28.58 -23.88
CA MET A 359 -20.97 -29.39 -23.81
C MET A 359 -22.23 -28.61 -24.22
N ASP A 360 -22.17 -27.28 -24.33
CA ASP A 360 -23.32 -26.44 -24.61
C ASP A 360 -23.50 -26.21 -26.12
N SER A 361 -24.44 -26.95 -26.72
CA SER A 361 -24.76 -26.85 -28.15
C SER A 361 -25.58 -25.61 -28.53
N GLN A 362 -26.14 -24.87 -27.56
CA GLN A 362 -27.07 -23.76 -27.80
C GLN A 362 -26.56 -22.38 -27.37
N HIS A 363 -25.26 -22.24 -27.05
CA HIS A 363 -24.63 -20.98 -26.60
C HIS A 363 -25.31 -20.32 -25.38
N ARG A 364 -26.11 -21.06 -24.62
CA ARG A 364 -26.83 -20.57 -23.43
C ARG A 364 -25.87 -20.27 -22.28
N VAL A 365 -24.82 -21.07 -22.13
CA VAL A 365 -23.78 -20.91 -21.11
C VAL A 365 -23.04 -19.61 -21.33
N LEU A 366 -22.71 -19.27 -22.58
CA LEU A 366 -22.04 -18.02 -22.91
C LEU A 366 -22.94 -16.82 -22.61
N ASP A 367 -24.20 -16.84 -23.02
CA ASP A 367 -25.15 -15.75 -22.74
C ASP A 367 -25.33 -15.51 -21.22
N LEU A 368 -25.35 -16.58 -20.41
CA LEU A 368 -25.58 -16.51 -18.97
C LEU A 368 -24.32 -16.20 -18.13
N LEU A 369 -23.18 -16.78 -18.48
CA LEU A 369 -21.99 -16.83 -17.61
C LEU A 369 -20.76 -16.12 -18.18
N ALA A 370 -20.83 -15.49 -19.37
CA ALA A 370 -19.64 -14.90 -20.02
C ALA A 370 -18.81 -13.99 -19.11
N LEU A 371 -19.44 -13.07 -18.37
CA LEU A 371 -18.71 -12.15 -17.49
C LEU A 371 -18.03 -12.88 -16.30
N GLN A 372 -18.65 -13.93 -15.76
CA GLN A 372 -18.04 -14.76 -14.71
C GLN A 372 -16.87 -15.57 -15.27
N MET A 373 -17.03 -16.15 -16.46
CA MET A 373 -15.98 -16.89 -17.15
C MET A 373 -14.79 -15.97 -17.49
N LEU A 374 -15.06 -14.75 -17.94
CA LEU A 374 -14.05 -13.73 -18.20
C LEU A 374 -13.30 -13.36 -16.92
N LEU A 375 -14.02 -13.06 -15.83
CA LEU A 375 -13.41 -12.73 -14.54
C LEU A 375 -12.53 -13.88 -14.02
N CYS A 376 -13.07 -15.11 -14.03
CA CYS A 376 -12.34 -16.31 -13.62
C CYS A 376 -11.09 -16.54 -14.49
N GLY A 377 -11.22 -16.39 -15.81
CA GLY A 377 -10.11 -16.50 -16.75
C GLY A 377 -9.02 -15.45 -16.51
N LEU A 378 -9.40 -14.20 -16.27
CA LEU A 378 -8.46 -13.12 -15.94
C LEU A 378 -7.71 -13.39 -14.64
N VAL A 379 -8.40 -13.88 -13.60
CA VAL A 379 -7.76 -14.28 -12.34
C VAL A 379 -6.77 -15.43 -12.58
N VAL A 380 -7.11 -16.41 -13.42
CA VAL A 380 -6.18 -17.49 -13.79
C VAL A 380 -4.94 -16.92 -14.51
N VAL A 381 -5.11 -16.06 -15.51
CA VAL A 381 -3.97 -15.48 -16.26
C VAL A 381 -3.08 -14.61 -15.36
N ILE A 382 -3.66 -13.82 -14.45
CA ILE A 382 -2.90 -13.02 -13.47
C ILE A 382 -2.01 -13.90 -12.59
N ASN A 383 -2.52 -15.07 -12.19
CA ASN A 383 -1.86 -16.03 -11.29
C ASN A 383 -0.93 -17.03 -12.00
N LEU A 384 -0.61 -16.87 -13.29
CA LEU A 384 0.33 -17.75 -13.99
C LEU A 384 1.66 -17.99 -13.24
N PRO A 385 2.31 -16.98 -12.63
CA PRO A 385 3.52 -17.20 -11.83
C PRO A 385 3.29 -18.12 -10.62
N VAL A 386 2.09 -18.11 -10.01
CA VAL A 386 1.74 -18.97 -8.87
C VAL A 386 1.67 -20.42 -9.32
N TYR A 387 1.05 -20.74 -10.46
CA TYR A 387 1.05 -22.11 -11.00
C TYR A 387 2.46 -22.57 -11.38
N GLY A 388 3.28 -21.65 -11.91
CA GLY A 388 4.72 -21.84 -12.09
C GLY A 388 5.40 -22.31 -10.80
N GLY A 389 5.17 -21.58 -9.71
CA GLY A 389 5.69 -21.90 -8.38
C GLY A 389 5.15 -23.21 -7.80
N LEU A 390 3.88 -23.52 -8.02
CA LEU A 390 3.20 -24.71 -7.48
C LEU A 390 3.65 -26.01 -8.16
N PHE A 391 3.74 -26.02 -9.50
CA PHE A 391 3.80 -27.26 -10.28
C PHE A 391 5.05 -27.42 -11.15
N PHE A 392 5.59 -26.32 -11.67
CA PHE A 392 6.59 -26.40 -12.75
C PHE A 392 8.02 -26.13 -12.29
N ARG A 393 8.20 -25.36 -11.22
CA ARG A 393 9.54 -24.96 -10.75
C ARG A 393 10.22 -26.03 -9.90
N LYS A 394 11.51 -26.21 -10.17
CA LYS A 394 12.40 -27.13 -9.43
C LYS A 394 13.50 -26.42 -8.63
N ASP A 395 13.64 -25.10 -8.79
CA ASP A 395 14.62 -24.28 -8.09
C ASP A 395 14.13 -23.88 -6.68
N LYS A 396 14.98 -23.20 -5.91
CA LYS A 396 14.67 -22.76 -4.53
C LYS A 396 13.50 -21.76 -4.45
N GLY A 397 13.14 -21.10 -5.54
CA GLY A 397 12.01 -20.18 -5.57
C GLY A 397 10.65 -20.82 -5.85
N ARG A 398 10.59 -22.16 -5.96
CA ARG A 398 9.33 -22.92 -6.02
C ARG A 398 8.52 -22.77 -4.72
N MET A 399 7.21 -22.96 -4.79
CA MET A 399 6.37 -22.93 -3.60
C MET A 399 6.64 -24.17 -2.72
N PRO A 400 6.72 -24.04 -1.39
CA PRO A 400 6.92 -25.17 -0.49
C PRO A 400 5.84 -26.24 -0.65
N SER A 401 6.24 -27.51 -0.66
CA SER A 401 5.32 -28.64 -0.85
C SER A 401 4.20 -28.69 0.19
N THR A 402 4.47 -28.24 1.41
CA THR A 402 3.48 -28.13 2.48
C THR A 402 2.38 -27.13 2.14
N VAL A 403 2.75 -25.96 1.63
CA VAL A 403 1.81 -24.93 1.15
C VAL A 403 1.01 -25.43 -0.04
N THR A 404 1.66 -26.08 -1.01
CA THR A 404 1.00 -26.67 -2.18
C THR A 404 -0.04 -27.71 -1.76
N CYS A 405 0.31 -28.63 -0.87
CA CYS A 405 -0.60 -29.68 -0.40
C CYS A 405 -1.82 -29.09 0.32
N GLN A 406 -1.59 -28.14 1.26
CA GLN A 406 -2.68 -27.44 1.95
C GLN A 406 -3.60 -26.71 0.96
N ALA A 407 -3.03 -25.98 0.01
CA ALA A 407 -3.81 -25.22 -0.97
C ALA A 407 -4.67 -26.12 -1.86
N VAL A 408 -4.15 -27.27 -2.30
CA VAL A 408 -4.90 -28.26 -3.08
C VAL A 408 -6.06 -28.84 -2.27
N ILE A 409 -5.80 -29.25 -1.02
CA ILE A 409 -6.84 -29.81 -0.14
C ILE A 409 -7.95 -28.80 0.09
N ILE A 410 -7.61 -27.56 0.46
CA ILE A 410 -8.61 -26.51 0.72
C ILE A 410 -9.37 -26.15 -0.56
N ALA A 411 -8.71 -26.07 -1.71
CA ALA A 411 -9.38 -25.78 -2.98
C ALA A 411 -10.39 -26.89 -3.35
N ILE A 412 -10.04 -28.16 -3.16
CA ILE A 412 -10.96 -29.30 -3.38
C ILE A 412 -12.14 -29.24 -2.43
N ILE A 413 -11.91 -28.99 -1.13
CA ILE A 413 -12.99 -28.86 -0.14
C ILE A 413 -13.93 -27.72 -0.52
N ALA A 414 -13.40 -26.55 -0.91
CA ALA A 414 -14.21 -25.41 -1.34
C ALA A 414 -15.13 -25.76 -2.53
N HIS A 415 -14.62 -26.57 -3.46
CA HIS A 415 -15.39 -27.08 -4.59
C HIS A 415 -16.48 -28.07 -4.18
N ILE A 416 -16.16 -29.01 -3.28
CA ILE A 416 -17.13 -29.98 -2.76
C ILE A 416 -18.27 -29.25 -2.05
N VAL A 417 -17.94 -28.30 -1.18
CA VAL A 417 -18.94 -27.45 -0.50
C VAL A 417 -19.75 -26.66 -1.52
N ALA A 418 -19.12 -26.10 -2.56
CA ALA A 418 -19.84 -25.38 -3.60
C ALA A 418 -20.77 -26.27 -4.43
N LEU A 419 -20.63 -27.60 -4.43
CA LEU A 419 -21.53 -28.52 -5.12
C LEU A 419 -22.80 -28.88 -4.31
N HIS A 420 -22.77 -28.74 -2.98
CA HIS A 420 -23.89 -28.99 -2.07
C HIS A 420 -24.56 -27.68 -1.67
#